data_AF-A0AAV9SEA6-F1
#
_entry.id   AF-A0AAV9SEA6-F1
#
_cell.length_a   1.000
_cell.length_b   1.000
_cell.length_c   1.000
_cell.angle_alpha   90.00
_cell.angle_beta   90.00
_cell.angle_gamma   90.00
#
_symmetry.space_group_name_H-M   'P 1'
#
loop_
_entity.id
_entity.type
_entity.pdbx_description
1 polymer ?
#
loop_
_entity_poly.entity_id
_entity_poly.type
_entity_poly.pdbx_seq_one_letter_code
_entity_poly.pdbx_strand_id
1 'polypeptide(L)'
;MRRFAYCKVVLATSLVWVMLDMFILLYFSECNKCDNIKERGLPGRDDGLSKPRDGPGEGGKPVVIPKENQEKMKEMFKINQFNLMASEMIALNRSLPDVRLEG
;
A
#
# COMPACT_ATOMS: atom_id res chain seq x y z
N MET A 1 -3.04 36.29 -42.23
CA MET A 1 -1.86 35.61 -41.63
C MET A 1 -1.97 35.34 -40.12
N ARG A 2 -2.58 36.22 -39.30
CA ARG A 2 -2.63 36.05 -37.83
C ARG A 2 -3.37 34.78 -37.34
N ARG A 3 -4.46 34.37 -38.01
CA ARG A 3 -5.24 33.15 -37.66
C ARG A 3 -4.42 31.86 -37.68
N PHE A 4 -3.49 31.71 -38.63
CA PHE A 4 -2.61 30.55 -38.70
C PHE A 4 -1.57 30.53 -37.56
N ALA A 5 -1.14 31.69 -37.08
CA ALA A 5 -0.26 31.78 -35.91
C ALA A 5 -1.01 31.38 -34.64
N TYR A 6 -2.25 31.85 -34.44
CA TYR A 6 -3.07 31.45 -33.30
C TYR A 6 -3.37 29.95 -33.30
N CYS A 7 -3.77 29.36 -34.43
CA CYS A 7 -3.96 27.91 -34.49
C CYS A 7 -2.68 27.13 -34.14
N LYS A 8 -1.51 27.57 -34.60
CA LYS A 8 -0.23 26.94 -34.25
C LYS A 8 0.08 27.03 -32.77
N VAL A 9 -0.14 28.19 -32.15
CA VAL A 9 0.07 28.40 -30.72
C VAL A 9 -0.90 27.55 -29.90
N VAL A 10 -2.18 27.50 -30.29
CA VAL A 10 -3.18 26.68 -29.62
C VAL A 10 -2.84 25.19 -29.73
N LEU A 11 -2.48 24.70 -30.92
CA LEU A 11 -2.10 23.30 -31.11
C LEU A 11 -0.80 22.92 -30.37
N ALA A 12 0.20 23.81 -30.36
CA ALA A 12 1.45 23.56 -29.65
C ALA A 12 1.25 23.53 -28.14
N THR A 13 0.49 24.48 -27.59
CA THR A 13 0.21 24.52 -26.15
C THR A 13 -0.63 23.33 -25.72
N SER A 14 -1.68 22.94 -26.47
CA SER A 14 -2.45 21.75 -26.17
C SER A 14 -1.60 20.47 -26.21
N LEU A 15 -0.69 20.36 -27.17
CA LEU A 15 0.23 19.22 -27.26
C LEU A 15 1.16 19.16 -26.04
N VAL A 16 1.73 20.29 -25.63
CA VAL A 16 2.61 20.35 -24.44
C VAL A 16 1.85 19.95 -23.18
N TRP A 17 0.61 20.42 -22.99
CA TRP A 17 -0.20 20.06 -21.83
C TRP A 17 -0.58 18.57 -21.82
N VAL A 18 -0.91 17.99 -22.96
CA VAL A 18 -1.18 16.54 -23.09
C VAL A 18 0.07 15.72 -22.78
N MET A 19 1.23 16.13 -23.28
CA MET A 19 2.48 15.42 -23.01
C MET A 19 2.84 15.53 -21.52
N LEU A 20 2.69 16.71 -20.90
CA LEU A 20 2.95 16.92 -19.48
C LEU A 20 2.04 16.02 -18.62
N ASP A 21 0.75 15.97 -18.92
CA ASP A 21 -0.21 15.09 -18.23
C ASP A 21 0.17 13.61 -18.39
N MET A 22 0.50 13.17 -19.61
CA MET A 22 0.93 11.79 -19.86
C MET A 22 2.23 11.44 -19.11
N PHE A 23 3.20 12.36 -19.07
CA PHE A 23 4.45 12.17 -18.31
C PHE A 23 4.19 12.13 -16.80
N ILE A 24 3.31 12.98 -16.28
CA ILE A 24 2.89 12.95 -14.87
C ILE A 24 2.22 11.62 -14.54
N LEU A 25 1.27 11.18 -15.37
CA LEU A 25 0.56 9.92 -15.19
C LEU A 25 1.50 8.72 -15.31
N LEU A 26 2.45 8.73 -16.23
CA LEU A 26 3.48 7.68 -16.34
C LEU A 26 4.40 7.68 -15.12
N TYR A 27 4.80 8.84 -14.61
CA TYR A 27 5.59 8.96 -13.39
C TYR A 27 4.84 8.42 -12.15
N PHE A 28 3.54 8.70 -12.04
CA PHE A 28 2.69 8.11 -11.00
C PHE A 28 2.39 6.62 -11.25
N SER A 29 2.34 6.17 -12.50
CA SER A 29 2.16 4.77 -12.86
C SER A 29 3.45 3.96 -12.65
N GLU A 30 4.63 4.58 -12.74
CA GLU A 30 5.90 3.95 -12.34
C GLU A 30 5.99 3.80 -10.80
N CYS A 31 5.23 4.59 -10.02
CA CYS A 31 4.99 4.27 -8.60
C CYS A 31 4.10 3.03 -8.40
N ASN A 32 3.53 2.46 -9.46
CA ASN A 32 2.78 1.20 -9.42
C ASN A 32 3.72 -0.03 -9.49
N LYS A 33 5.04 0.18 -9.55
CA LYS A 33 6.08 -0.87 -9.50
C LYS A 33 6.40 -1.26 -8.06
N CYS A 34 5.38 -1.71 -7.32
CA CYS A 34 5.58 -2.36 -6.02
C CYS A 34 5.82 -3.87 -6.20
N ASP A 35 6.71 -4.26 -7.12
CA ASP A 35 7.21 -5.64 -7.19
C ASP A 35 8.39 -5.81 -6.23
N ASN A 36 8.09 -5.95 -4.94
CA ASN A 36 9.01 -6.52 -3.95
C ASN A 36 8.26 -7.30 -2.85
N ILE A 37 7.09 -7.85 -3.17
CA ILE A 37 6.51 -8.92 -2.36
C ILE A 37 7.33 -10.17 -2.68
N LYS A 38 8.44 -10.34 -1.95
CA LYS A 38 9.18 -11.58 -1.89
C LYS A 38 8.20 -12.70 -1.58
N GLU A 39 8.11 -13.64 -2.51
CA GLU A 39 7.51 -14.95 -2.33
C GLU A 39 7.87 -15.50 -0.95
N ARG A 40 6.91 -15.53 -0.04
CA ARG A 40 7.06 -16.33 1.18
C ARG A 40 6.45 -17.69 0.87
N GLY A 41 7.34 -18.55 0.36
CA GLY A 41 7.10 -19.98 0.30
C GLY A 41 6.55 -20.47 1.63
N LEU A 42 5.56 -21.35 1.51
CA LEU A 42 4.83 -21.98 2.59
C LEU A 42 5.75 -22.98 3.32
N PRO A 43 6.13 -22.80 4.60
CA PRO A 43 6.56 -23.94 5.40
C PRO A 43 5.31 -24.70 5.86
N GLY A 44 5.32 -26.01 5.63
CA GLY A 44 4.23 -26.93 5.92
C GLY A 44 3.71 -26.84 7.35
N ARG A 45 2.40 -27.12 7.49
CA ARG A 45 1.69 -27.22 8.76
C ARG A 45 2.28 -28.37 9.59
N ASP A 46 2.84 -28.03 10.74
CA ASP A 46 2.81 -28.89 11.91
C ASP A 46 1.54 -28.51 12.69
N ASP A 47 0.53 -29.38 12.63
CA ASP A 47 -0.71 -29.28 13.40
C ASP A 47 -0.38 -29.63 14.86
N GLY A 48 -0.02 -28.62 15.65
CA GLY A 48 0.43 -28.83 17.02
C GLY A 48 0.12 -27.68 17.96
N LEU A 49 -1.00 -27.82 18.67
CA LEU A 49 -1.23 -27.32 20.03
C LEU A 49 -1.25 -25.79 20.25
N SER A 50 -2.40 -25.33 20.76
CA SER A 50 -2.71 -24.02 21.32
C SER A 50 -1.69 -23.48 22.34
N LYS A 51 -0.53 -23.05 21.88
CA LYS A 51 0.27 -22.04 22.59
C LYS A 51 -0.29 -20.67 22.20
N PRO A 52 -0.53 -19.73 23.14
CA PRO A 52 -0.81 -18.35 22.77
C PRO A 52 0.33 -17.89 21.86
N ARG A 53 -0.01 -17.59 20.60
CA ARG A 53 0.94 -16.96 19.70
C ARG A 53 1.11 -15.55 20.23
N ASP A 54 2.24 -15.28 20.89
CA ASP A 54 2.61 -13.92 21.26
C ASP A 54 3.23 -13.24 20.04
N GLY A 55 2.36 -12.71 19.19
CA GLY A 55 2.73 -12.00 17.96
C GLY A 55 2.08 -10.61 17.87
N PRO A 56 2.59 -9.73 17.00
CA PRO A 56 1.95 -8.44 16.74
C PRO A 56 0.49 -8.62 16.29
N GLY A 57 -0.45 -7.98 16.98
CA GLY A 57 -1.88 -8.02 16.63
C GLY A 57 -2.67 -9.23 17.13
N GLU A 58 -2.03 -10.15 17.86
CA GLU A 58 -2.68 -11.32 18.46
C GLU A 58 -3.61 -10.90 19.60
N GLY A 59 -4.79 -11.52 19.65
CA GLY A 59 -5.85 -11.15 20.60
C GLY A 59 -6.38 -9.72 20.41
N GLY A 60 -6.11 -9.08 19.27
CA GLY A 60 -6.52 -7.70 19.00
C GLY A 60 -5.64 -6.63 19.67
N LYS A 61 -4.46 -7.00 20.17
CA LYS A 61 -3.51 -6.04 20.74
C LYS A 61 -2.99 -5.04 19.67
N PRO A 62 -2.69 -3.78 20.04
CA PRO A 62 -2.16 -2.82 19.09
C PRO A 62 -0.77 -3.23 18.57
N VAL A 63 -0.50 -2.95 17.29
CA VAL A 63 0.81 -3.17 16.66
C VAL A 63 1.63 -1.88 16.72
N VAL A 64 2.77 -1.94 17.39
CA VAL A 64 3.71 -0.80 17.50
C VAL A 64 4.80 -0.94 16.45
N ILE A 65 4.91 0.06 15.58
CA ILE A 65 5.94 0.11 14.53
C ILE A 65 7.14 0.90 15.07
N PRO A 66 8.37 0.35 15.00
CA PRO A 66 9.57 1.05 15.44
C PRO A 66 9.82 2.32 14.61
N LYS A 67 10.48 3.32 15.20
CA LYS A 67 10.61 4.67 14.63
C LYS A 67 11.35 4.66 13.30
N GLU A 68 12.36 3.79 13.19
CA GLU A 68 13.16 3.57 11.99
C GLU A 68 12.29 3.21 10.76
N ASN A 69 11.14 2.55 10.99
CA ASN A 69 10.26 2.07 9.93
C ASN A 69 9.06 3.01 9.67
N GLN A 70 8.94 4.13 10.38
CA GLN A 70 7.78 5.02 10.24
C GLN A 70 7.70 5.75 8.90
N GLU A 71 8.84 6.01 8.25
CA GLU A 71 8.85 6.64 6.92
C GLU A 71 8.25 5.69 5.88
N LYS A 72 8.72 4.43 5.87
CA LYS A 72 8.19 3.38 5.01
C LYS A 72 6.72 3.08 5.32
N MET A 73 6.29 3.16 6.58
CA MET A 73 4.87 3.07 6.95
C MET A 73 4.03 4.16 6.28
N LYS A 74 4.48 5.43 6.30
CA LYS A 74 3.77 6.55 5.66
C LYS A 74 3.71 6.41 4.15
N GLU A 75 4.75 5.88 3.54
CA GLU A 75 4.77 5.58 2.11
C GLU A 75 3.78 4.48 1.77
N MET A 76 3.81 3.35 2.48
CA MET A 76 2.89 2.24 2.26
C MET A 76 1.43 2.57 2.57
N PHE A 77 1.17 3.57 3.43
CA PHE A 77 -0.18 4.08 3.66
C PHE A 77 -0.80 4.69 2.39
N LYS A 78 0.00 5.27 1.50
CA LYS A 78 -0.51 5.91 0.27
C LYS A 78 -1.13 4.90 -0.69
N ILE A 79 -0.65 3.65 -0.68
CA ILE A 79 -1.08 2.58 -1.58
C ILE A 79 -2.54 2.21 -1.29
N ASN A 80 -2.84 1.86 -0.03
CA ASN A 80 -4.13 1.29 0.34
C ASN A 80 -4.95 2.12 1.34
N GLN A 81 -4.49 3.31 1.72
CA GLN A 81 -5.15 4.18 2.72
C GLN A 81 -5.36 3.53 4.10
N PHE A 82 -4.60 2.47 4.40
CA PHE A 82 -4.48 1.87 5.73
C PHE A 82 -3.01 1.53 6.01
N ASN A 83 -2.68 1.22 7.27
CA ASN A 83 -1.32 0.87 7.65
C ASN A 83 -0.96 -0.54 7.16
N LEU A 84 -0.56 -0.62 5.88
CA LEU A 84 -0.18 -1.86 5.22
C LEU A 84 1.00 -2.54 5.93
N MET A 85 1.96 -1.75 6.43
CA MET A 85 3.08 -2.27 7.22
C MET A 85 2.61 -3.03 8.46
N ALA A 86 1.65 -2.48 9.21
CA ALA A 86 1.08 -3.18 10.36
C ALA A 86 0.37 -4.47 9.93
N SER A 87 -0.39 -4.43 8.84
CA SER A 87 -1.10 -5.61 8.32
C SER A 87 -0.15 -6.75 7.95
N GLU A 88 1.01 -6.44 7.38
CA GLU A 88 2.03 -7.46 7.02
C GLU A 88 2.71 -8.10 8.23
N MET A 89 2.74 -7.40 9.37
CA MET A 89 3.29 -7.91 10.62
C MET A 89 2.31 -8.79 11.39
N ILE A 90 1.01 -8.67 11.11
CA ILE A 90 -0.04 -9.42 11.77
C ILE A 90 -0.15 -10.82 11.15
N ALA A 91 -0.32 -11.84 11.99
CA ALA A 91 -0.53 -13.20 11.52
C ALA A 91 -1.86 -13.33 10.74
N LEU A 92 -1.84 -14.03 9.61
CA LEU A 92 -3.03 -14.29 8.79
C LEU A 92 -4.13 -15.04 9.56
N ASN A 93 -3.73 -15.87 10.51
CA ASN A 93 -4.61 -16.70 11.33
C ASN A 93 -4.61 -16.24 12.82
N ARG A 94 -4.56 -14.93 13.06
CA ARG A 94 -4.62 -14.38 14.42
C ARG A 94 -5.94 -14.66 15.11
N SER A 95 -5.90 -14.71 16.43
CA SER A 95 -7.10 -14.86 17.27
C SER A 95 -7.65 -13.51 17.75
N LEU A 96 -8.96 -13.47 18.08
CA LEU A 96 -9.63 -12.34 18.71
C LEU A 96 -10.47 -12.82 19.91
N PRO A 97 -10.57 -12.02 20.98
CA PRO A 97 -11.51 -12.30 22.06
C PRO A 97 -12.95 -12.12 21.57
N ASP A 98 -13.85 -12.99 22.03
CA ASP A 98 -15.28 -12.84 21.76
C ASP A 98 -15.85 -11.69 22.62
N VAL A 99 -16.53 -10.75 21.98
CA VAL A 99 -17.13 -9.56 22.60
C VAL A 99 -18.66 -9.58 22.54
N ARG A 100 -19.25 -10.67 22.05
CA ARG A 100 -20.71 -10.83 21.98
C ARG A 100 -21.29 -10.96 23.38
N LEU A 101 -22.49 -10.41 23.59
CA LEU A 101 -23.23 -10.53 24.84
C LEU A 101 -23.83 -11.95 24.93
N GLU A 102 -23.65 -12.61 26.07
CA GLU A 102 -24.37 -13.86 26.37
C GLU A 102 -25.86 -13.52 26.55
N GLY A 103 -26.72 -14.23 25.82
CA GLY A 103 -28.18 -14.05 25.83
C GLY A 103 -28.88 -14.79 26.96
#